data_AF-X1KQ22-F1
#
_entry.id   AF-X1KQ22-F1
#
_cell.length_a   1.000
_cell.length_b   1.000
_cell.length_c   1.000
_cell.angle_alpha   90.00
_cell.angle_beta   90.00
_cell.angle_gamma   90.00
#
_symmetry.space_group_name_H-M   'P 1'
#
loop_
_entity.id
_entity.type
_entity.pdbx_description
1 polymer ?
#
loop_
_entity_poly.entity_id
_entity_poly.type
_entity_poly.pdbx_seq_one_letter_code
_entity_poly.pdbx_strand_id
1 'polypeptide(L)'
;RIREQEQIAAANTLGVSEVIFLRHPDQGLEDTPEFRKEIVRLIRMYRPETVVTADLGRRRIWHRDHRITSQVTLDAIFPYARDFLSYPDLMEEGLQPHKVKEVLLWGAEEPNYRTDITKTFDTKIAALLCHRSQISSIPRTGWEQRLRERHRMLAEGEDYELAEAFFRVEILW
;
A
#
# COMPACT_ATOMS: atom_id res chain seq x y z
N ARG A 1 1.29 15.85 12.99
CA ARG A 1 1.22 15.48 14.44
C ARG A 1 0.06 14.56 14.81
N ILE A 2 -1.21 14.96 14.74
CA ILE A 2 -2.35 14.07 15.14
C ILE A 2 -2.41 12.82 14.25
N ARG A 3 -2.55 12.97 12.92
CA ARG A 3 -2.66 11.85 11.97
C ARG A 3 -1.44 10.92 11.99
N GLU A 4 -0.25 11.41 12.34
CA GLU A 4 0.96 10.59 12.49
C GLU A 4 0.90 9.68 13.71
N GLN A 5 0.47 10.22 14.86
CA GLN A 5 0.28 9.42 16.07
C GLN A 5 -0.79 8.35 15.87
N GLU A 6 -1.86 8.69 15.16
CA GLU A 6 -2.90 7.73 14.77
C GLU A 6 -2.35 6.63 13.85
N GLN A 7 -1.54 6.99 12.84
CA GLN A 7 -0.89 6.02 11.94
C GLN A 7 0.08 5.10 12.68
N ILE A 8 0.89 5.64 13.61
CA ILE A 8 1.81 4.84 14.43
C ILE A 8 1.03 3.88 15.34
N ALA A 9 -0.07 4.33 15.94
CA ALA A 9 -0.92 3.46 16.76
C ALA A 9 -1.58 2.33 15.94
N ALA A 10 -2.04 2.64 14.72
CA ALA A 10 -2.57 1.64 13.80
C ALA A 10 -1.50 0.62 13.39
N ALA A 11 -0.30 1.10 13.04
CA ALA A 11 0.86 0.28 12.70
C ALA A 11 1.25 -0.68 13.83
N ASN A 12 1.32 -0.18 15.08
CA ASN A 12 1.60 -0.99 16.26
C ASN A 12 0.51 -2.07 16.47
N THR A 13 -0.76 -1.74 16.22
CA THR A 13 -1.88 -2.70 16.33
C THR A 13 -1.75 -3.82 15.31
N LEU A 14 -1.22 -3.54 14.12
CA LEU A 14 -1.00 -4.50 13.05
C LEU A 14 0.34 -5.25 13.15
N GLY A 15 1.20 -4.89 14.11
CA GLY A 15 2.55 -5.46 14.22
C GLY A 15 3.53 -4.97 13.14
N VAL A 16 3.28 -3.81 12.53
CA VAL A 16 4.18 -3.20 11.55
C VAL A 16 5.46 -2.73 12.25
N SER A 17 6.61 -3.11 11.71
CA SER A 17 7.91 -2.81 12.33
C SER A 17 8.34 -1.35 12.26
N GLU A 18 7.97 -0.65 11.18
CA GLU A 18 8.40 0.74 10.96
C GLU A 18 7.39 1.50 10.08
N VAL A 19 7.23 2.80 10.36
CA VAL A 19 6.46 3.73 9.54
C VAL A 19 7.35 4.88 9.09
N ILE A 20 7.51 5.03 7.79
CA ILE A 20 8.33 6.09 7.18
C ILE A 20 7.40 7.16 6.62
N PHE A 21 7.54 8.39 7.11
CA PHE A 21 6.75 9.53 6.64
C PHE A 21 7.57 10.35 5.65
N LEU A 22 7.23 10.32 4.36
CA LEU A 22 7.91 11.09 3.29
C LEU A 22 7.62 12.59 3.30
N ARG A 23 6.66 13.05 4.11
CA ARG A 23 6.36 14.48 4.36
C ARG A 23 5.90 15.30 3.15
N HIS A 24 5.46 14.65 2.07
CA HIS A 24 4.74 15.33 0.99
C HIS A 24 3.38 15.87 1.47
N PRO A 25 2.93 17.04 0.96
CA PRO A 25 1.63 17.59 1.28
C PRO A 25 0.50 16.72 0.72
N ASP A 26 -0.58 16.58 1.50
CA ASP A 26 -1.84 15.95 1.09
C ASP A 26 -2.42 16.68 -0.14
N GLN A 27 -2.92 15.93 -1.13
CA GLN A 27 -3.41 16.42 -2.42
C GLN A 27 -2.35 17.07 -3.32
N GLY A 28 -1.06 16.97 -2.97
CA GLY A 28 0.04 17.62 -3.67
C GLY A 28 1.06 16.67 -4.30
N LEU A 29 0.78 15.36 -4.33
CA LEU A 29 1.71 14.40 -4.93
C LEU A 29 1.79 14.60 -6.44
N GLU A 30 3.02 14.74 -6.94
CA GLU A 30 3.35 14.76 -8.36
C GLU A 30 4.44 13.73 -8.66
N ASP A 31 4.47 13.30 -9.92
CA ASP A 31 5.49 12.38 -10.40
C ASP A 31 6.80 13.14 -10.70
N THR A 32 7.59 13.38 -9.65
CA THR A 32 8.87 14.11 -9.74
C THR A 32 10.08 13.19 -9.60
N PRO A 33 11.26 13.58 -10.14
CA PRO A 33 12.50 12.83 -9.95
C PRO A 33 12.85 12.60 -8.48
N GLU A 34 12.57 13.56 -7.61
CA GLU A 34 12.83 13.50 -6.17
C GLU A 34 11.95 12.43 -5.51
N PHE A 35 10.64 12.44 -5.78
CA PHE A 35 9.72 11.47 -5.20
C PHE A 35 10.03 10.04 -5.69
N ARG A 36 10.32 9.85 -6.98
CA ARG A 36 10.80 8.57 -7.51
C ARG A 36 12.06 8.09 -6.78
N LYS A 37 13.03 8.98 -6.56
CA LYS A 37 14.28 8.67 -5.87
C LYS A 37 14.08 8.26 -4.41
N GLU A 38 13.16 8.89 -3.70
CA GLU A 38 12.79 8.52 -2.34
C GLU A 38 12.27 7.08 -2.28
N ILE A 39 11.36 6.71 -3.19
CA ILE A 39 10.85 5.34 -3.24
C ILE A 39 11.94 4.33 -3.65
N VAL A 40 12.78 4.66 -4.64
CA VAL A 40 13.92 3.81 -5.03
C VAL A 40 14.88 3.59 -3.88
N ARG A 41 15.21 4.64 -3.12
CA ARG A 41 16.06 4.56 -1.92
C ARG A 41 15.46 3.57 -0.92
N LEU A 42 14.16 3.67 -0.63
CA LEU A 42 13.48 2.74 0.29
C LEU A 42 13.49 1.30 -0.22
N ILE A 43 13.21 1.08 -1.51
CA ILE A 43 13.27 -0.28 -2.09
C ILE A 43 14.69 -0.86 -1.97
N ARG A 44 15.74 -0.09 -2.27
CA ARG A 44 17.13 -0.57 -2.18
C ARG A 44 17.60 -0.77 -0.74
N MET A 45 17.09 0.02 0.20
CA MET A 45 17.41 -0.05 1.62
C MET A 45 16.76 -1.27 2.30
N TYR A 46 15.44 -1.45 2.13
CA TYR A 46 14.69 -2.52 2.79
C TYR A 46 14.66 -3.83 2.00
N ARG A 47 15.03 -3.78 0.71
CA ARG A 47 15.11 -4.94 -0.18
C ARG A 47 13.86 -5.85 -0.13
N PRO A 48 12.64 -5.29 -0.27
CA PRO A 48 11.39 -6.04 -0.10
C PRO A 48 11.20 -7.11 -1.18
N GLU A 49 10.65 -8.27 -0.80
CA GLU A 49 10.19 -9.27 -1.79
C GLU A 49 8.86 -8.87 -2.41
N THR A 50 7.93 -8.35 -1.61
CA THR A 50 6.60 -7.91 -2.04
C THR A 50 6.43 -6.42 -1.76
N VAL A 51 5.87 -5.67 -2.73
CA VAL A 51 5.42 -4.29 -2.54
C VAL A 51 3.90 -4.22 -2.69
N VAL A 52 3.23 -3.48 -1.82
CA VAL A 52 1.77 -3.30 -1.86
C VAL A 52 1.46 -1.84 -2.19
N THR A 53 0.68 -1.59 -3.25
CA THR A 53 0.27 -0.23 -3.66
C THR A 53 -1.12 -0.23 -4.30
N ALA A 54 -1.67 0.93 -4.66
CA ALA A 54 -3.02 1.01 -5.24
C ALA A 54 -3.03 0.47 -6.68
N ASP A 55 -4.16 -0.05 -7.16
CA ASP A 55 -4.30 -0.39 -8.58
C ASP A 55 -4.43 0.87 -9.47
N LEU A 56 -3.63 0.93 -10.54
CA LEU A 56 -3.72 1.95 -11.59
C LEU A 56 -4.86 1.68 -12.57
N GLY A 57 -5.30 0.42 -12.70
CA GLY A 57 -6.34 -0.01 -13.63
C GLY A 57 -7.74 0.50 -13.30
N ARG A 58 -7.93 1.11 -12.13
CA ARG A 58 -9.21 1.63 -11.68
C ARG A 58 -9.69 2.79 -12.54
N ARG A 59 -10.79 2.57 -13.29
CA ARG A 59 -11.26 3.48 -14.36
C ARG A 59 -12.15 4.61 -13.86
N ARG A 60 -12.82 4.41 -12.72
CA ARG A 60 -13.77 5.38 -12.15
C ARG A 60 -13.05 6.46 -11.32
N ILE A 61 -13.82 7.38 -10.75
CA ILE A 61 -13.30 8.42 -9.85
C ILE A 61 -12.39 7.78 -8.80
N TRP A 62 -11.14 8.25 -8.80
CA TRP A 62 -10.09 7.79 -7.90
C TRP A 62 -9.33 9.01 -7.37
N HIS A 63 -8.86 8.93 -6.13
CA HIS A 63 -8.09 10.03 -5.55
C HIS A 63 -6.78 10.19 -6.33
N ARG A 64 -6.40 11.43 -6.65
CA ARG A 64 -5.19 11.72 -7.44
C ARG A 64 -3.95 11.12 -6.78
N ASP A 65 -3.79 11.34 -5.49
CA ASP A 65 -2.63 10.85 -4.74
C ASP A 65 -2.49 9.33 -4.76
N HIS A 66 -3.60 8.57 -4.83
CA HIS A 66 -3.51 7.12 -5.00
C HIS A 66 -2.93 6.75 -6.37
N ARG A 67 -3.35 7.44 -7.44
CA ARG A 67 -2.80 7.22 -8.79
C ARG A 67 -1.32 7.57 -8.85
N ILE A 68 -0.94 8.74 -8.34
CA ILE A 68 0.46 9.20 -8.40
C ILE A 68 1.36 8.33 -7.54
N THR A 69 0.95 8.03 -6.30
CA THR A 69 1.72 7.11 -5.43
C THR A 69 1.94 5.78 -6.11
N SER A 70 0.90 5.20 -6.71
CA SER A 70 1.02 3.93 -7.41
C SER A 70 1.94 4.02 -8.62
N GLN A 71 1.78 5.04 -9.48
CA GLN A 71 2.61 5.22 -10.67
C GLN A 71 4.09 5.32 -10.29
N VAL A 72 4.41 6.22 -9.35
CA VAL A 72 5.78 6.42 -8.86
C VAL A 72 6.34 5.16 -8.22
N THR A 73 5.51 4.40 -7.47
CA THR A 73 5.94 3.14 -6.87
C THR A 73 6.26 2.08 -7.92
N LEU A 74 5.43 1.95 -8.95
CA LEU A 74 5.64 0.98 -10.02
C LEU A 74 6.86 1.34 -10.88
N ASP A 75 7.05 2.62 -11.20
CA ASP A 75 8.24 3.09 -11.91
C ASP A 75 9.51 2.89 -11.06
N ALA A 76 9.42 3.12 -9.75
CA ALA A 76 10.50 2.84 -8.82
C ALA A 76 10.87 1.35 -8.80
N ILE A 77 9.90 0.44 -8.87
CA ILE A 77 10.15 -1.01 -8.97
C ILE A 77 10.82 -1.36 -10.31
N PHE A 78 10.24 -0.90 -11.42
CA PHE A 78 10.75 -1.11 -12.76
C PHE A 78 10.59 0.16 -13.60
N PRO A 79 11.69 0.74 -14.14
CA PRO A 79 13.02 0.14 -14.24
C PRO A 79 13.98 0.46 -13.08
N TYR A 80 13.66 1.40 -12.18
CA TYR A 80 14.70 2.13 -11.44
C TYR A 80 15.43 1.34 -10.32
N ALA A 81 14.71 0.64 -9.45
CA ALA A 81 15.33 0.01 -8.28
C ALA A 81 16.25 -1.15 -8.64
N ARG A 82 15.95 -1.86 -9.74
CA ARG A 82 16.71 -3.02 -10.23
C ARG A 82 17.94 -2.68 -11.07
N ASP A 83 18.03 -1.46 -11.58
CA ASP A 83 19.01 -1.09 -12.60
C ASP A 83 20.24 -0.39 -11.99
N PHE A 84 21.44 -0.81 -12.41
CA PHE A 84 22.71 -0.26 -11.94
C PHE A 84 22.98 1.15 -12.48
N LEU A 85 22.46 1.49 -13.66
CA LEU A 85 22.64 2.83 -14.25
C LEU A 85 21.66 3.86 -13.69
N SER A 86 20.60 3.40 -13.04
CA SER A 86 19.61 4.24 -12.38
C SER A 86 20.10 4.63 -10.99
N TYR A 87 20.12 5.94 -10.69
CA TYR A 87 20.51 6.50 -9.38
C TYR A 87 21.90 6.03 -8.88
N PRO A 88 22.99 6.37 -9.59
CA PRO A 88 24.36 5.98 -9.20
C PRO A 88 24.77 6.56 -7.84
N ASP A 89 24.25 7.71 -7.46
CA ASP A 89 24.50 8.34 -6.17
C ASP A 89 23.97 7.48 -4.99
N LEU A 90 22.86 6.75 -5.18
CA LEU A 90 22.39 5.80 -4.18
C LEU A 90 23.34 4.60 -4.05
N MET A 91 24.03 4.21 -5.12
CA MET A 91 25.06 3.17 -5.04
C MET A 91 26.30 3.66 -4.30
N GLU A 92 26.68 4.93 -4.46
CA GLU A 92 27.75 5.56 -3.69
C GLU A 92 27.42 5.60 -2.19
N GLU A 93 26.13 5.72 -1.83
CA GLU A 93 25.62 5.54 -0.46
C GLU A 93 25.59 4.08 0.02
N GLY A 94 26.01 3.11 -0.81
CA GLY A 94 25.99 1.69 -0.49
C GLY A 94 24.66 0.98 -0.77
N LEU A 95 23.66 1.69 -1.31
CA LEU A 95 22.35 1.13 -1.63
C LEU A 95 22.39 0.47 -3.02
N GLN A 96 22.71 -0.83 -3.00
CA GLN A 96 22.80 -1.64 -4.21
C GLN A 96 21.42 -1.88 -4.86
N PRO A 97 21.37 -2.09 -6.19
CA PRO A 97 20.13 -2.44 -6.86
C PRO A 97 19.42 -3.64 -6.22
N HIS A 98 18.10 -3.60 -6.29
CA HIS A 98 17.24 -4.63 -5.75
C HIS A 98 16.12 -4.95 -6.73
N LYS A 99 15.93 -6.25 -6.96
CA LYS A 99 14.80 -6.77 -7.70
C LYS A 99 13.75 -7.18 -6.68
N VAL A 100 12.60 -6.51 -6.71
CA VAL A 100 11.37 -6.95 -6.01
C VAL A 100 11.02 -8.35 -6.55
N LYS A 101 9.97 -9.02 -6.11
CA LYS A 101 9.47 -10.27 -6.76
C LYS A 101 8.00 -10.17 -7.12
N GLU A 102 7.26 -9.43 -6.31
CA GLU A 102 5.81 -9.37 -6.38
C GLU A 102 5.29 -7.97 -6.08
N VAL A 103 4.20 -7.61 -6.75
CA VAL A 103 3.38 -6.44 -6.41
C VAL A 103 1.95 -6.86 -6.15
N LEU A 104 1.39 -6.41 -5.03
CA LEU A 104 -0.04 -6.57 -4.73
C LEU A 104 -0.74 -5.22 -4.88
N LEU A 105 -1.65 -5.14 -5.83
CA LEU A 105 -2.39 -3.91 -6.14
C LEU A 105 -3.76 -3.93 -5.45
N TRP A 106 -3.95 -3.12 -4.42
CA TRP A 106 -5.22 -3.02 -3.70
C TRP A 106 -6.20 -2.09 -4.42
N GLY A 107 -7.50 -2.35 -4.23
CA GLY A 107 -8.55 -1.54 -4.84
C GLY A 107 -8.79 -1.82 -6.32
N ALA A 108 -8.29 -2.95 -6.82
CA ALA A 108 -8.50 -3.45 -8.17
C ALA A 108 -9.98 -3.74 -8.47
N GLU A 109 -10.42 -3.43 -9.70
CA GLU A 109 -11.78 -3.73 -10.17
C GLU A 109 -11.94 -5.22 -10.52
N GLU A 110 -10.85 -5.88 -10.95
CA GLU A 110 -10.81 -7.30 -11.34
C GLU A 110 -9.66 -8.02 -10.59
N PRO A 111 -9.78 -8.27 -9.28
CA PRO A 111 -8.71 -8.89 -8.50
C PRO A 111 -8.48 -10.35 -8.95
N ASN A 112 -7.21 -10.77 -8.97
CA ASN A 112 -6.78 -12.14 -9.32
C ASN A 112 -6.16 -12.89 -8.13
N TYR A 113 -6.09 -12.26 -6.96
CA TYR A 113 -5.49 -12.81 -5.75
C TYR A 113 -6.29 -12.40 -4.51
N ARG A 114 -6.49 -13.35 -3.60
CA ARG A 114 -7.25 -13.17 -2.36
C ARG A 114 -6.48 -13.76 -1.18
N THR A 115 -6.68 -13.16 -0.02
CA THR A 115 -6.08 -13.59 1.24
C THR A 115 -7.15 -13.71 2.31
N ASP A 116 -7.11 -14.82 3.06
CA ASP A 116 -8.02 -15.05 4.19
C ASP A 116 -7.70 -14.07 5.32
N ILE A 117 -8.69 -13.24 5.68
CA ILE A 117 -8.61 -12.33 6.81
C ILE A 117 -9.65 -12.65 7.89
N THR A 118 -10.31 -13.81 7.82
CA THR A 118 -11.41 -14.20 8.72
C THR A 118 -11.00 -14.09 10.19
N LYS A 119 -9.79 -14.55 10.51
CA LYS A 119 -9.24 -14.51 11.87
C LYS A 119 -8.61 -13.18 12.27
N THR A 120 -8.34 -12.30 11.32
CA THR A 120 -7.62 -11.03 11.54
C THR A 120 -8.48 -9.80 11.28
N PHE A 121 -9.74 -9.99 10.87
CA PHE A 121 -10.66 -8.90 10.58
C PHE A 121 -10.84 -7.94 11.76
N ASP A 122 -10.96 -8.47 12.98
CA ASP A 122 -11.13 -7.64 14.17
C ASP A 122 -9.88 -6.80 14.47
N THR A 123 -8.67 -7.32 14.20
CA THR A 123 -7.42 -6.55 14.27
C THR A 123 -7.40 -5.43 13.24
N LYS A 124 -7.90 -5.68 12.02
CA LYS A 124 -8.08 -4.65 10.99
C LYS A 124 -9.04 -3.55 11.46
N ILE A 125 -10.16 -3.91 12.10
CA ILE A 125 -11.10 -2.93 12.66
C ILE A 125 -10.42 -2.11 13.77
N ALA A 126 -9.69 -2.76 14.67
CA ALA A 126 -8.96 -2.08 15.75
C ALA A 126 -7.94 -1.06 15.20
N ALA A 127 -7.18 -1.44 14.17
CA ALA A 127 -6.22 -0.55 13.51
C ALA A 127 -6.90 0.63 12.81
N LEU A 128 -8.01 0.40 12.11
CA LEU A 128 -8.81 1.48 11.51
C LEU A 128 -9.28 2.48 12.59
N LEU A 129 -9.78 1.99 13.72
CA LEU A 129 -10.27 2.80 14.83
C LEU A 129 -9.20 3.68 15.51
N CYS A 130 -7.90 3.42 15.26
CA CYS A 130 -6.84 4.32 15.68
C CYS A 130 -6.90 5.69 14.98
N HIS A 131 -7.47 5.77 13.76
CA HIS A 131 -7.65 7.00 12.98
C HIS A 131 -8.86 7.81 13.43
N ARG A 132 -8.88 8.20 14.71
CA ARG A 132 -10.02 8.86 15.34
C ARG A 132 -10.46 10.11 14.59
N SER A 133 -9.50 10.94 14.16
CA SER A 133 -9.76 12.17 13.40
C SER A 133 -10.46 11.93 12.05
N GLN A 134 -10.35 10.72 11.48
CA GLN A 134 -10.92 10.35 10.19
C GLN A 134 -12.23 9.56 10.34
N ILE A 135 -12.30 8.69 11.35
CA ILE A 135 -13.47 7.83 11.56
C ILE A 135 -14.58 8.55 12.33
N SER A 136 -14.27 9.54 13.16
CA SER A 136 -15.31 10.29 13.89
C SER A 136 -16.29 11.02 12.96
N SER A 137 -15.88 11.33 11.73
CA SER A 137 -16.73 11.92 10.69
C SER A 137 -17.61 10.92 9.93
N ILE A 138 -17.38 9.62 10.11
CA ILE A 138 -18.20 8.57 9.49
C ILE A 138 -19.40 8.30 10.42
N PRO A 139 -20.64 8.27 9.93
CA PRO A 139 -21.80 7.90 10.74
C PRO A 139 -21.54 6.56 11.43
N ARG A 140 -21.60 6.55 12.77
CA ARG A 140 -21.23 5.41 13.61
C ARG A 140 -22.05 4.15 13.31
N THR A 141 -23.25 4.30 12.74
CA THR A 141 -24.16 3.18 12.52
C THR A 141 -23.82 2.41 11.24
N GLY A 142 -23.42 1.15 11.42
CA GLY A 142 -23.37 0.13 10.37
C GLY A 142 -22.17 0.19 9.41
N TRP A 143 -21.19 1.08 9.60
CA TRP A 143 -20.02 1.10 8.71
C TRP A 143 -19.15 -0.15 8.85
N GLU A 144 -18.99 -0.68 10.06
CA GLU A 144 -18.26 -1.92 10.31
C GLU A 144 -18.95 -3.11 9.62
N GLN A 145 -20.28 -3.18 9.73
CA GLN A 145 -21.07 -4.21 9.07
C GLN A 145 -20.96 -4.10 7.54
N ARG A 146 -21.01 -2.89 6.97
CA ARG A 146 -20.77 -2.66 5.54
C ARG A 146 -19.36 -3.09 5.13
N LEU A 147 -18.36 -2.84 5.98
CA LEU A 147 -16.99 -3.25 5.72
C LEU A 147 -16.87 -4.77 5.76
N ARG A 148 -17.47 -5.44 6.75
CA ARG A 148 -17.49 -6.90 6.85
C ARG A 148 -18.18 -7.52 5.64
N GLU A 149 -19.34 -7.00 5.25
CA GLU A 149 -20.06 -7.45 4.07
C GLU A 149 -19.23 -7.33 2.79
N ARG A 150 -18.51 -6.21 2.62
CA ARG A 150 -17.58 -6.06 1.50
C ARG A 150 -16.51 -7.15 1.46
N HIS A 151 -15.92 -7.52 2.60
CA HIS A 151 -14.89 -8.57 2.64
C HIS A 151 -15.49 -9.97 2.46
N ARG A 152 -16.75 -10.17 2.86
CA ARG A 152 -17.51 -11.38 2.55
C ARG A 152 -17.77 -11.53 1.05
N MET A 153 -18.20 -10.47 0.38
CA MET A 153 -18.36 -10.46 -1.08
C MET A 153 -17.03 -10.74 -1.79
N LEU A 154 -15.91 -10.22 -1.27
CA LEU A 154 -14.59 -10.52 -1.83
C LEU A 154 -14.17 -11.98 -1.65
N ALA A 155 -14.72 -12.70 -0.66
CA ALA A 155 -14.44 -14.11 -0.40
C ALA A 155 -15.36 -15.08 -1.18
N GLU A 156 -16.25 -14.56 -2.03
CA GLU A 156 -17.16 -15.41 -2.81
C GLU A 156 -16.39 -16.41 -3.67
N GLY A 157 -16.67 -17.70 -3.48
CA GLY A 157 -15.98 -18.80 -4.15
C GLY A 157 -14.74 -19.36 -3.44
N GLU A 158 -14.33 -18.76 -2.32
CA GLU A 158 -13.21 -19.22 -1.49
C GLU A 158 -13.70 -20.09 -0.30
N ASP A 159 -12.78 -20.76 0.39
CA ASP A 159 -13.07 -21.63 1.54
C ASP A 159 -13.05 -20.91 2.91
N TYR A 160 -12.96 -19.58 2.90
CA TYR A 160 -12.94 -18.70 4.08
C TYR A 160 -14.02 -17.60 4.01
N GLU A 161 -14.39 -17.01 5.16
CA GLU A 161 -15.53 -16.09 5.25
C GLU A 161 -15.22 -14.68 4.72
N LEU A 162 -14.00 -14.20 4.96
CA LEU A 162 -13.62 -12.81 4.68
C LEU A 162 -12.29 -12.75 3.93
N ALA A 163 -12.26 -11.96 2.85
CA ALA A 163 -11.08 -11.81 2.01
C ALA A 163 -10.65 -10.36 1.84
N GLU A 164 -9.34 -10.10 1.84
CA GLU A 164 -8.76 -8.98 1.10
C GLU A 164 -8.35 -9.43 -0.30
N ALA A 165 -8.71 -8.63 -1.30
CA ALA A 165 -8.46 -8.94 -2.70
C ALA A 165 -7.51 -7.92 -3.33
N PHE A 166 -6.62 -8.43 -4.18
CA PHE A 166 -5.58 -7.70 -4.87
C PHE A 166 -5.52 -8.12 -6.34
N PHE A 167 -4.98 -7.24 -7.18
CA PHE A 167 -4.37 -7.68 -8.43
C PHE A 167 -2.88 -7.93 -8.18
N ARG A 168 -2.49 -9.20 -8.20
CA ARG A 168 -1.12 -9.67 -8.02
C ARG A 168 -0.39 -9.67 -9.34
N VAL A 169 0.80 -9.08 -9.33
CA VAL A 169 1.77 -9.12 -10.43
C VAL A 169 3.01 -9.83 -9.92
N GLU A 170 3.27 -11.02 -10.43
CA GLU A 170 4.57 -11.68 -10.28
C GLU A 170 5.48 -11.18 -11.40
N ILE A 171 6.69 -10.75 -11.04
CA ILE A 171 7.57 -10.16 -12.03
C ILE A 171 8.77 -11.06 -12.27
N LEU A 172 8.88 -11.49 -13.52
CA LEU A 172 9.84 -12.47 -13.98
C LEU A 172 11.10 -11.71 -14.48
N TRP A 173 12.17 -11.78 -13.70
CA TRP A 173 13.47 -11.17 -14.00
C TRP A 173 14.64 -11.94 -13.38
#